data_AF-A0A3N5WZ30-F1
#
_entry.id   AF-A0A3N5WZ30-F1
#
_cell.length_a   1.000
_cell.length_b   1.000
_cell.length_c   1.000
_cell.angle_alpha   90.00
_cell.angle_beta   90.00
_cell.angle_gamma   90.00
#
_symmetry.space_group_name_H-M   'P 1'
#
loop_
_entity.id
_entity.type
_entity.pdbx_description
1 polymer ?
#
loop_
_entity_poly.entity_id
_entity_poly.type
_entity_poly.pdbx_seq_one_letter_code
_entity_poly.pdbx_strand_id
1 'polypeptide(L)'
;QDEFRLSYYNSNTSWVDIDQLLAAFELTREDLSDTERVAEAIRQLSSRMPTYVTLKDVKKRWGYGQEDVYPVTQFEKLWGDMTALPELNCAFALVPRLRGQQLKDQAQLDGWLRDGSAEFVEGIAEFEAID
;
A
#
# COMPACT_ATOMS: atom_id res chain seq x y z
N GLN A 1 -21.67 -10.65 4.61
CA GLN A 1 -21.55 -11.77 3.65
C GLN A 1 -20.08 -11.86 3.31
N ASP A 2 -19.44 -12.99 3.63
CA ASP A 2 -18.00 -13.18 3.40
C ASP A 2 -17.76 -13.37 1.91
N GLU A 3 -17.60 -12.25 1.19
CA GLU A 3 -17.58 -12.18 -0.27
C GLU A 3 -16.51 -13.10 -0.90
N PHE A 4 -15.47 -13.50 -0.15
CA PHE A 4 -14.38 -14.33 -0.65
C PHE A 4 -14.00 -15.53 0.23
N ARG A 5 -14.69 -15.79 1.35
CA ARG A 5 -14.36 -16.87 2.33
C ARG A 5 -12.86 -16.94 2.70
N LEU A 6 -12.16 -15.80 2.69
CA LEU A 6 -10.74 -15.72 3.03
C LEU A 6 -10.57 -15.63 4.55
N SER A 7 -9.62 -16.39 5.09
CA SER A 7 -9.36 -16.42 6.54
C SER A 7 -8.47 -15.28 7.03
N TYR A 8 -7.69 -14.67 6.14
CA TYR A 8 -6.71 -13.65 6.47
C TYR A 8 -6.90 -12.43 5.58
N TYR A 9 -6.86 -11.25 6.20
CA TYR A 9 -6.95 -9.96 5.52
C TYR A 9 -5.66 -9.19 5.71
N ASN A 10 -5.09 -8.68 4.61
CA ASN A 10 -3.85 -7.92 4.65
C ASN A 10 -4.11 -6.54 5.30
N SER A 11 -3.42 -6.22 6.39
CA SER A 11 -3.48 -4.92 7.07
C SER A 11 -2.69 -3.82 6.36
N ASN A 12 -1.97 -4.15 5.29
CA ASN A 12 -1.01 -3.32 4.58
C ASN A 12 0.07 -2.72 5.49
N THR A 13 0.41 -3.44 6.57
CA THR A 13 1.55 -3.14 7.44
C THR A 13 2.68 -4.12 7.10
N SER A 14 3.85 -3.61 6.76
CA SER A 14 5.01 -4.42 6.42
C SER A 14 6.26 -3.91 7.13
N TRP A 15 7.14 -4.83 7.47
CA TRP A 15 8.52 -4.55 7.86
C TRP A 15 9.41 -4.98 6.71
N VAL A 16 10.39 -4.15 6.39
CA VAL A 16 11.25 -4.35 5.23
C VAL A 16 12.69 -4.46 5.71
N ASP A 17 13.34 -5.55 5.33
CA ASP A 17 14.78 -5.63 5.32
C ASP A 17 15.28 -4.83 4.11
N ILE A 18 15.95 -3.70 4.38
CA ILE A 18 16.37 -2.76 3.34
C ILE A 18 17.38 -3.42 2.38
N ASP A 19 18.33 -4.18 2.90
CA ASP A 19 19.41 -4.74 2.08
C ASP A 19 18.87 -5.87 1.18
N GLN A 20 17.93 -6.67 1.69
CA GLN A 20 17.23 -7.66 0.88
C GLN A 20 16.37 -7.02 -0.21
N LEU A 21 15.66 -5.93 0.13
CA LEU A 21 14.86 -5.20 -0.85
C LEU A 21 15.75 -4.62 -1.95
N LEU A 22 16.85 -3.96 -1.58
CA LEU A 22 17.81 -3.41 -2.54
C LEU A 22 18.41 -4.51 -3.43
N ALA A 23 18.76 -5.66 -2.85
CA ALA A 23 19.23 -6.81 -3.62
C ALA A 23 18.20 -7.30 -4.66
N ALA A 24 16.91 -7.31 -4.33
CA ALA A 24 15.85 -7.67 -5.29
C ALA A 24 15.72 -6.66 -6.44
N PHE A 25 16.05 -5.38 -6.19
CA PHE A 25 16.17 -4.34 -7.21
C PHE A 25 17.53 -4.36 -7.94
N GLU A 26 18.46 -5.25 -7.57
CA GLU A 26 19.85 -5.27 -8.06
C GLU A 26 20.61 -3.95 -7.75
N LEU A 27 20.32 -3.37 -6.59
CA LEU A 27 20.91 -2.13 -6.09
C LEU A 27 21.68 -2.35 -4.79
N THR A 28 22.60 -1.43 -4.53
CA THR A 28 23.25 -1.20 -3.24
C THR A 28 22.78 0.14 -2.64
N ARG A 29 23.19 0.45 -1.41
CA ARG A 29 22.83 1.73 -0.77
C ARG A 29 23.51 2.91 -1.44
N GLU A 30 24.72 2.71 -1.96
CA GLU A 30 25.50 3.71 -2.70
C GLU A 30 24.78 4.12 -4.00
N ASP A 31 24.14 3.16 -4.66
CA ASP A 31 23.39 3.37 -5.89
C ASP A 31 22.18 4.30 -5.71
N LEU A 32 21.69 4.52 -4.48
CA LEU A 32 20.51 5.35 -4.21
C LEU A 32 20.72 6.84 -4.54
N SER A 33 21.98 7.27 -4.69
CA SER A 33 22.31 8.62 -5.14
C SER A 33 22.19 8.79 -6.66
N ASP A 34 22.16 7.69 -7.42
CA ASP A 34 22.00 7.67 -8.88
C ASP A 34 20.52 7.44 -9.23
N THR A 35 19.81 8.54 -9.46
CA THR A 35 18.39 8.51 -9.78
C THR A 35 18.06 7.77 -11.07
N GLU A 36 18.95 7.76 -12.06
CA GLU A 36 18.71 7.08 -13.34
C GLU A 36 18.79 5.57 -13.14
N ARG A 37 19.82 5.11 -12.41
CA ARG A 37 20.00 3.71 -12.03
C ARG A 37 18.85 3.20 -11.18
N VAL A 38 18.41 3.97 -10.19
CA VAL A 38 17.23 3.64 -9.36
C VAL A 38 15.97 3.53 -10.22
N ALA A 39 15.73 4.49 -11.11
CA ALA A 39 14.55 4.47 -11.98
C ALA A 39 14.54 3.25 -12.91
N GLU A 40 15.70 2.84 -13.43
CA GLU A 40 15.81 1.66 -14.26
C GLU A 40 15.56 0.37 -13.48
N ALA A 41 16.17 0.22 -12.30
CA ALA A 41 15.91 -0.91 -11.41
C ALA A 41 14.42 -1.04 -11.06
N ILE A 42 13.74 0.08 -10.79
CA ILE A 42 12.29 0.10 -10.55
C ILE A 42 11.53 -0.46 -11.74
N ARG A 43 11.86 -0.03 -12.97
CA ARG A 43 11.19 -0.52 -14.20
C ARG A 43 11.41 -2.01 -14.37
N GLN A 44 12.65 -2.48 -14.22
CA GLN A 44 13.02 -3.89 -14.36
C GLN A 44 12.25 -4.77 -13.39
N LEU A 45 12.23 -4.44 -12.09
CA LEU A 45 11.46 -5.18 -11.11
C LEU A 45 9.95 -5.10 -11.41
N SER A 46 9.43 -3.91 -11.73
CA SER A 46 8.00 -3.71 -12.00
C SER A 46 7.49 -4.53 -13.18
N SER A 47 8.35 -4.85 -14.15
CA SER A 47 8.00 -5.67 -15.32
C SER A 47 7.64 -7.11 -14.95
N ARG A 48 8.13 -7.60 -13.81
CA ARG A 48 7.89 -8.95 -13.27
C ARG A 48 6.68 -9.02 -12.35
N MET A 49 6.17 -7.85 -11.94
CA MET A 49 5.04 -7.72 -11.03
C MET A 49 3.71 -7.77 -11.78
N PRO A 50 2.64 -8.36 -11.21
CA PRO A 50 1.28 -8.22 -11.75
C PRO A 50 0.90 -6.76 -11.99
N THR A 51 0.07 -6.52 -13.00
CA THR A 51 -0.53 -5.20 -13.27
C THR A 51 -2.03 -5.35 -13.27
N TYR A 52 -2.70 -4.61 -12.40
CA TYR A 52 -4.15 -4.51 -12.37
C TYR A 52 -4.61 -3.34 -13.22
N VAL A 53 -5.76 -3.54 -13.85
CA VAL A 53 -6.41 -2.53 -14.68
C VAL A 53 -7.76 -2.21 -14.05
N THR A 54 -7.91 -0.98 -13.59
CA THR A 54 -9.16 -0.49 -13.00
C THR A 54 -9.75 0.59 -13.88
N LEU A 55 -11.00 0.40 -14.28
CA LEU A 55 -11.76 1.44 -14.97
C LEU A 55 -12.27 2.43 -13.92
N LYS A 56 -11.97 3.71 -14.12
CA LYS A 56 -12.43 4.80 -13.26
C LYS A 56 -13.06 5.89 -14.11
N ASP A 57 -13.85 6.74 -13.48
CA ASP A 57 -14.39 7.92 -14.11
C ASP A 57 -13.67 9.16 -13.56
N VAL A 58 -13.16 10.01 -14.46
CA VAL A 58 -12.62 11.33 -14.09
C VAL A 58 -13.61 12.42 -14.46
N LYS A 59 -13.70 13.42 -13.60
CA LYS A 59 -14.60 14.57 -13.75
C LYS A 59 -13.80 15.79 -14.16
N LYS A 60 -14.12 16.36 -15.32
CA LYS A 60 -13.58 17.65 -15.75
C LYS A 60 -14.64 18.72 -15.52
N ARG A 61 -14.41 19.61 -14.56
CA ARG A 61 -15.28 20.76 -14.30
C ARG A 61 -14.89 21.96 -15.15
N TRP A 62 -15.88 22.65 -15.71
CA TRP A 62 -15.66 23.85 -16.50
C TRP A 62 -16.90 24.74 -16.52
N GLY A 63 -16.75 25.97 -17.01
CA GLY A 63 -17.84 26.94 -17.12
C GLY A 63 -18.49 27.28 -15.77
N TYR A 64 -19.83 27.36 -15.76
CA TYR A 64 -20.69 27.68 -14.62
C TYR A 64 -21.20 26.42 -13.90
N GLY A 65 -20.31 25.48 -13.60
CA GLY A 65 -20.65 24.25 -12.88
C GLY A 65 -21.04 23.07 -13.76
N GLN A 66 -20.68 23.10 -15.06
CA GLN A 66 -20.75 21.93 -15.91
C GLN A 66 -19.67 20.91 -15.52
N GLU A 67 -20.00 19.64 -15.64
CA GLU A 67 -19.09 18.52 -15.35
C GLU A 67 -19.21 17.47 -16.46
N ASP A 68 -18.11 17.25 -17.17
CA ASP A 68 -17.99 16.13 -18.11
C ASP A 68 -17.33 14.95 -17.39
N VAL A 69 -17.88 13.76 -17.61
CA VAL A 69 -17.37 12.50 -17.06
C VAL A 69 -16.70 11.71 -18.18
N TYR A 70 -15.43 11.37 -17.98
CA TYR A 70 -14.66 10.58 -18.94
C TYR A 70 -14.21 9.27 -18.30
N PRO A 71 -14.45 8.12 -18.95
CA PRO A 71 -13.88 6.86 -18.49
C PRO A 71 -12.37 6.87 -18.75
N VAL A 72 -11.60 6.42 -17.76
CA VAL A 72 -10.16 6.24 -17.84
C VAL A 72 -9.78 4.84 -17.40
N THR A 73 -8.68 4.37 -17.95
CA THR A 73 -8.03 3.13 -17.53
C THR A 73 -6.87 3.48 -16.60
N GLN A 74 -6.95 3.05 -15.35
CA GLN A 74 -5.87 3.20 -14.38
C GLN A 74 -5.12 1.87 -14.23
N PHE A 75 -3.79 1.93 -14.40
CA PHE A 75 -2.89 0.80 -14.20
C PHE A 75 -2.30 0.86 -12.79
N GLU A 76 -2.43 -0.21 -12.03
CA GLU A 76 -1.99 -0.29 -10.63
C GLU A 76 -1.13 -1.53 -10.41
N LYS A 77 -0.15 -1.42 -9.51
CA LYS A 77 0.62 -2.55 -8.97
C LYS A 77 0.45 -2.53 -7.46
N LEU A 78 0.32 -3.70 -6.84
CA LEU A 78 0.11 -3.78 -5.40
C LEU A 78 1.44 -4.07 -4.70
N TRP A 79 1.71 -3.33 -3.62
CA TRP A 79 2.88 -3.58 -2.78
C TRP A 79 2.91 -5.02 -2.25
N GLY A 80 1.75 -5.57 -1.85
CA GLY A 80 1.65 -6.94 -1.34
C GLY A 80 2.06 -8.02 -2.34
N ASP A 81 1.98 -7.76 -3.65
CA ASP A 81 2.40 -8.72 -4.68
C ASP A 81 3.91 -8.94 -4.69
N MET A 82 4.69 -8.05 -4.07
CA MET A 82 6.15 -8.22 -3.91
C MET A 82 6.46 -9.52 -3.17
N THR A 83 5.55 -9.96 -2.28
CA THR A 83 5.70 -11.21 -1.53
C THR A 83 5.67 -12.47 -2.39
N ALA A 84 5.26 -12.36 -3.66
CA ALA A 84 5.31 -13.46 -4.63
C ALA A 84 6.65 -13.54 -5.38
N LEU A 85 7.55 -12.57 -5.22
CA LEU A 85 8.88 -12.59 -5.86
C LEU A 85 9.79 -13.62 -5.16
N PRO A 86 10.39 -14.56 -5.90
CA PRO A 86 11.14 -15.67 -5.30
C PRO A 86 12.44 -15.24 -4.59
N GLU A 87 13.02 -14.10 -4.99
CA GLU A 87 14.20 -13.53 -4.34
C GLU A 87 13.92 -12.86 -2.98
N LEU A 88 12.64 -12.64 -2.64
CA LEU A 88 12.23 -12.05 -1.37
C LEU A 88 11.78 -13.14 -0.39
N ASN A 89 12.58 -13.35 0.65
CA ASN A 89 12.23 -14.19 1.78
C ASN A 89 11.20 -13.49 2.67
N CYS A 90 9.93 -13.74 2.36
CA CYS A 90 8.79 -13.14 3.03
C CYS A 90 8.12 -14.09 4.04
N ALA A 91 7.64 -13.53 5.15
CA ALA A 91 6.82 -14.22 6.14
C ALA A 91 5.62 -13.34 6.55
N PHE A 92 4.56 -13.98 7.03
CA PHE A 92 3.33 -13.31 7.47
C PHE A 92 3.13 -13.48 8.96
N ALA A 93 2.83 -12.38 9.65
CA ALA A 93 2.52 -12.38 11.08
C ALA A 93 1.03 -12.12 11.31
N LEU A 94 0.39 -12.99 12.09
CA LEU A 94 -0.98 -12.73 12.56
C LEU A 94 -0.95 -11.66 13.65
N VAL A 95 -1.82 -10.67 13.51
CA VAL A 95 -1.95 -9.56 14.45
C VAL A 95 -3.42 -9.40 14.87
N PRO A 96 -3.69 -8.83 16.06
CA PRO A 96 -5.05 -8.48 16.44
C PRO A 96 -5.71 -7.58 15.39
N ARG A 97 -7.01 -7.77 15.19
CA ARG A 97 -7.79 -7.03 14.18
C ARG A 97 -7.66 -5.51 14.29
N LEU A 98 -7.57 -4.98 15.52
CA LEU A 98 -7.42 -3.54 15.78
C LEU A 98 -6.22 -2.93 15.04
N ARG A 99 -5.13 -3.69 14.86
CA ARG A 99 -3.94 -3.22 14.12
C ARG A 99 -4.19 -3.03 12.61
N GLY A 100 -5.18 -3.72 12.05
CA GLY A 100 -5.52 -3.66 10.62
C GLY A 100 -6.79 -2.87 10.30
N GLN A 101 -7.39 -2.20 11.30
CA GLN A 101 -8.66 -1.51 11.16
C GLN A 101 -8.47 -0.12 10.52
N GLN A 102 -8.27 -0.12 9.20
CA GLN A 102 -8.11 1.10 8.40
C GLN A 102 -9.44 1.83 8.23
N LEU A 103 -9.41 3.16 8.36
CA LEU A 103 -10.52 4.05 8.01
C LEU A 103 -10.48 4.34 6.51
N LYS A 104 -11.36 3.70 5.73
CA LYS A 104 -11.40 3.80 4.26
C LYS A 104 -12.55 4.67 3.73
N ASP A 105 -13.58 4.88 4.55
CA ASP A 105 -14.75 5.67 4.19
C ASP A 105 -15.19 6.56 5.37
N GLN A 106 -15.74 7.73 5.08
CA GLN A 106 -16.19 8.69 6.10
C GLN A 106 -17.28 8.13 7.02
N ALA A 107 -18.15 7.25 6.51
CA ALA A 107 -19.19 6.61 7.31
C ALA A 107 -18.62 5.66 8.38
N GLN A 108 -17.36 5.25 8.27
CA GLN A 108 -16.71 4.39 9.25
C GLN A 108 -16.21 5.18 10.47
N LEU A 109 -16.15 6.51 10.40
CA LEU A 109 -15.49 7.36 11.40
C LEU A 109 -16.16 7.25 12.78
N ASP A 110 -17.49 7.33 12.85
CA ASP A 110 -18.21 7.28 14.12
C ASP A 110 -18.02 5.93 14.84
N GLY A 111 -18.05 4.83 14.08
CA GLY A 111 -17.79 3.49 14.61
C GLY A 111 -16.35 3.35 15.11
N TRP A 112 -15.38 3.76 14.29
CA TRP A 112 -13.95 3.68 14.61
C TRP A 112 -13.56 4.51 15.85
N LEU A 113 -14.21 5.66 16.07
CA LEU A 113 -14.00 6.49 17.25
C LEU A 113 -14.57 5.84 18.52
N ARG A 114 -15.73 5.16 18.43
CA ARG A 114 -16.47 4.64 19.59
C ARG A 114 -16.11 3.21 19.97
N ASP A 115 -15.56 2.42 19.05
CA ASP A 115 -15.28 1.00 19.27
C ASP A 115 -13.90 0.72 19.90
N GLY A 116 -13.15 1.77 20.26
CA GLY A 116 -11.82 1.70 20.86
C GLY A 116 -10.67 1.61 19.85
N SER A 117 -10.95 1.60 18.54
CA SER A 117 -9.90 1.59 17.51
C SER A 117 -9.04 2.84 17.52
N ALA A 118 -9.65 4.01 17.73
CA ALA A 118 -8.93 5.28 17.83
C ALA A 118 -7.93 5.30 18.99
N GLU A 119 -8.39 4.98 20.20
CA GLU A 119 -7.56 4.90 21.42
C GLU A 119 -6.43 3.87 21.27
N PHE A 120 -6.71 2.71 20.67
CA PHE A 120 -5.68 1.71 20.39
C PHE A 120 -4.57 2.25 19.47
N VAL A 121 -4.94 2.95 18.39
CA VAL A 121 -3.96 3.53 17.46
C VAL A 121 -3.12 4.61 18.13
N GLU A 122 -3.74 5.48 18.93
CA GLU A 122 -3.03 6.50 19.72
C GLU A 122 -1.98 5.85 20.65
N GLY A 123 -2.34 4.77 21.34
CA GLY A 123 -1.43 4.08 22.27
C GLY A 123 -0.23 3.37 21.63
N ILE A 124 -0.27 3.07 20.32
CA ILE A 124 0.86 2.44 19.60
C ILE A 124 1.68 3.44 18.75
N ALA A 125 1.24 4.69 18.68
CA ALA A 125 1.90 5.76 17.95
C ALA A 125 2.80 6.64 18.85
N GLU A 126 2.92 6.30 20.14
CA GLU A 126 3.94 6.88 21.02
C GLU A 126 5.31 6.33 20.62
N PHE A 127 6.09 7.14 19.92
CA PHE A 127 7.50 6.87 19.69
C PHE A 127 8.32 7.59 20.76
N GLU A 128 9.26 6.89 21.39
CA GLU A 128 10.27 7.56 22.23
C GLU A 128 11.01 8.59 21.37
N ALA A 129 11.15 9.81 21.91
CA ALA A 129 12.02 10.79 21.30
C ALA A 129 13.46 10.24 21.36
N ILE A 130 14.08 10.11 20.19
CA ILE A 130 15.51 9.79 20.12
C ILE A 130 16.25 11.10 20.42
N ASP A 131 16.77 11.23 21.64
CA ASP A 131 17.74 12.26 22.03
C ASP A 131 19.12 12.02 21.38
#